data_AF-A0A936UGA0-F1
#
_entry.id   AF-A0A936UGA0-F1
#
_cell.length_a   1.000
_cell.length_b   1.000
_cell.length_c   1.000
_cell.angle_alpha   90.00
_cell.angle_beta   90.00
_cell.angle_gamma   90.00
#
_symmetry.space_group_name_H-M   'P 1'
#
loop_
_entity.id
_entity.type
_entity.pdbx_description
1 polymer ?
#
loop_
_entity_poly.entity_id
_entity_poly.type
_entity_poly.pdbx_seq_one_letter_code
_entity_poly.pdbx_strand_id
1 'polypeptide(L)'
;MRVLIYTFFIVAADQITKLYVKGIKIPFLGIDITGMPYQSSINVIGNFFKITFIENPGMAFGLQIGGKLFLSLFTIFATLLLIGFLYKNRNEGLLLRLALSFILGGAIGNLIDRIFYGKIYDYAPIFYGKVVDFLHFDFPNFTIFGKNIYSWPIFNIADVFVTIGFLMILIGYKRIFDTEEKNQTDLMTGEVLVQGNDMTFPENSIQNSGNTLLKDEYKNSLTEQEFPVQEETDKNLNPAKEKADIIDLKNDDSVEINIEDSKTNPGNS
;
A
#
# COMPACT_ATOMS: atom_id res chain seq x y z
N MET A 1 18.60 -12.00 12.46
CA MET A 1 17.22 -12.41 12.14
C MET A 1 16.27 -12.49 13.34
N ARG A 2 16.61 -11.94 14.51
CA ARG A 2 15.76 -12.03 15.72
C ARG A 2 14.35 -11.46 15.54
N VAL A 3 14.14 -10.55 14.60
CA VAL A 3 12.82 -9.95 14.32
C VAL A 3 11.77 -10.94 13.79
N LEU A 4 12.19 -12.09 13.24
CA LEU A 4 11.25 -13.12 12.76
C LEU A 4 10.42 -13.75 13.88
N ILE A 5 10.86 -13.61 15.15
CA ILE A 5 10.06 -14.03 16.29
C ILE A 5 8.74 -13.25 16.36
N TYR A 6 8.75 -11.97 16.00
CA TYR A 6 7.53 -11.16 15.95
C TYR A 6 6.61 -11.62 14.83
N THR A 7 7.16 -11.93 13.64
CA THR A 7 6.39 -12.54 12.55
C THR A 7 5.67 -13.81 13.02
N PHE A 8 6.38 -14.71 13.74
CA PHE A 8 5.76 -15.91 14.29
C PHE A 8 4.63 -15.60 15.27
N PHE A 9 4.85 -14.73 16.25
CA PHE A 9 3.81 -14.37 17.23
C PHE A 9 2.61 -13.68 16.59
N ILE A 10 2.82 -12.86 15.57
CA ILE A 10 1.73 -12.20 14.82
C ILE A 10 0.89 -13.24 14.09
N VAL A 11 1.53 -14.18 13.37
CA VAL A 11 0.81 -15.27 12.68
C VAL A 11 0.06 -16.13 13.68
N ALA A 12 0.68 -16.47 14.82
CA ALA A 12 0.04 -17.26 15.86
C ALA A 12 -1.18 -16.53 16.45
N ALA A 13 -1.05 -15.24 16.79
CA ALA A 13 -2.15 -14.44 17.33
C ALA A 13 -3.30 -14.32 16.31
N ASP A 14 -2.98 -14.06 15.04
CA ASP A 14 -3.97 -14.01 13.97
C ASP A 14 -4.71 -15.34 13.81
N GLN A 15 -4.00 -16.46 13.69
CA GLN A 15 -4.63 -17.76 13.49
C GLN A 15 -5.41 -18.22 14.73
N ILE A 16 -4.89 -18.01 15.95
CA ILE A 16 -5.63 -18.35 17.18
C ILE A 16 -6.93 -17.57 17.26
N THR A 17 -6.91 -16.25 17.00
CA THR A 17 -8.11 -15.42 17.07
C THR A 17 -9.12 -15.77 15.97
N LYS A 18 -8.67 -16.06 14.75
CA LYS A 18 -9.53 -16.55 13.67
C LYS A 18 -10.17 -17.90 13.97
N LEU A 19 -9.40 -18.85 14.51
CA LEU A 19 -9.91 -20.16 14.93
C LEU A 19 -10.89 -20.03 16.10
N TYR A 20 -10.67 -19.09 17.02
CA TYR A 20 -11.61 -18.80 18.10
C TYR A 20 -12.97 -18.32 17.56
N VAL A 21 -12.96 -17.45 16.55
CA VAL A 21 -14.19 -16.92 15.94
C VAL A 21 -14.85 -17.94 15.00
N LYS A 22 -14.07 -18.61 14.14
CA LYS A 22 -14.61 -19.51 13.11
C LYS A 22 -14.89 -20.93 13.62
N GLY A 23 -14.20 -21.35 14.68
CA GLY A 23 -14.20 -22.73 15.15
C GLY A 23 -13.02 -23.53 14.62
N ILE A 24 -12.91 -24.80 15.05
CA ILE A 24 -11.83 -25.72 14.69
C ILE A 24 -12.44 -26.95 14.04
N LYS A 25 -12.05 -27.26 12.80
CA LYS A 25 -12.41 -28.51 12.11
C LYS A 25 -11.17 -29.31 11.78
N ILE A 26 -11.06 -30.51 12.36
CA ILE A 26 -10.00 -31.47 12.08
C ILE A 26 -10.67 -32.80 11.70
N PRO A 27 -11.02 -32.99 10.41
CA PRO A 27 -11.80 -34.14 9.95
C PRO A 27 -11.13 -35.48 10.29
N PHE A 28 -9.80 -35.56 10.18
CA PHE A 28 -9.07 -36.81 10.43
C PHE A 28 -9.02 -37.24 11.91
N LEU A 29 -9.27 -36.32 12.85
CA LEU A 29 -9.42 -36.62 14.28
C LEU A 29 -10.88 -36.66 14.74
N GLY A 30 -11.84 -36.34 13.86
CA GLY A 30 -13.24 -36.17 14.23
C GLY A 30 -13.50 -34.98 15.18
N ILE A 31 -12.61 -33.99 15.22
CA ILE A 31 -12.80 -32.79 16.04
C ILE A 31 -13.57 -31.74 15.23
N ASP A 32 -14.74 -31.34 15.72
CA ASP A 32 -15.50 -30.18 15.24
C ASP A 32 -15.90 -29.32 16.45
N ILE A 33 -15.18 -28.23 16.65
CA ILE A 33 -15.49 -27.21 17.66
C ILE A 33 -16.16 -26.07 16.92
N THR A 34 -17.44 -25.87 17.15
CA THR A 34 -18.22 -24.82 16.51
C THR A 34 -17.80 -23.44 17.02
N GLY A 35 -17.51 -22.52 16.10
CA GLY A 35 -17.27 -21.12 16.41
C GLY A 35 -18.57 -20.30 16.44
N MET A 36 -18.45 -19.00 16.19
CA MET A 36 -19.60 -18.13 15.99
C MET A 36 -20.41 -18.53 14.74
N PRO A 37 -21.74 -18.38 14.77
CA PRO A 37 -22.55 -18.40 13.56
C PRO A 37 -22.10 -17.30 12.59
N TYR A 38 -22.08 -17.61 11.28
CA TYR A 38 -21.76 -16.62 10.25
C TYR A 38 -22.67 -15.38 10.36
N GLN A 39 -22.10 -14.18 10.21
CA GLN A 39 -22.77 -12.88 10.35
C GLN A 39 -23.35 -12.57 11.74
N SER A 40 -23.14 -13.42 12.74
CA SER A 40 -23.49 -13.07 14.13
C SER A 40 -22.49 -12.07 14.71
N SER A 41 -22.93 -11.33 15.74
CA SER A 41 -22.13 -10.32 16.43
C SER A 41 -22.24 -10.47 17.95
N ILE A 42 -21.11 -10.30 18.63
CA ILE A 42 -21.02 -10.22 20.10
C ILE A 42 -20.56 -8.81 20.44
N ASN A 43 -21.38 -8.07 21.20
CA ASN A 43 -21.02 -6.73 21.67
C ASN A 43 -19.98 -6.82 22.78
N VAL A 44 -18.83 -6.15 22.60
CA VAL A 44 -17.75 -6.11 23.60
C VAL A 44 -17.78 -4.80 24.36
N ILE A 45 -17.94 -3.67 23.66
CA ILE A 45 -18.04 -2.33 24.26
C ILE A 45 -19.27 -1.63 23.67
N GLY A 46 -20.42 -1.77 24.35
CA GLY A 46 -21.68 -1.20 23.91
C GLY A 46 -21.98 -1.50 22.44
N ASN A 47 -22.38 -0.48 21.69
CA ASN A 47 -22.55 -0.57 20.24
C ASN A 47 -21.28 -0.24 19.44
N PHE A 48 -20.22 0.26 20.10
CA PHE A 48 -19.02 0.75 19.43
C PHE A 48 -18.11 -0.38 18.94
N PHE A 49 -17.78 -1.36 19.79
CA PHE A 49 -16.89 -2.47 19.45
C PHE A 49 -17.60 -3.82 19.59
N LYS A 50 -17.57 -4.59 18.51
CA LYS A 50 -18.18 -5.91 18.39
C LYS A 50 -17.18 -6.89 17.79
N ILE A 51 -17.37 -8.16 18.12
CA ILE A 51 -16.79 -9.28 17.37
C ILE A 51 -17.87 -9.77 16.41
N THR A 52 -17.66 -9.64 15.11
CA THR A 52 -18.66 -10.01 14.08
C THR A 52 -18.05 -10.97 13.07
N PHE A 53 -18.48 -12.22 13.03
CA PHE A 53 -17.86 -13.20 12.14
C PHE A 53 -18.27 -12.97 10.68
N ILE A 54 -17.31 -12.56 9.85
CA ILE A 54 -17.45 -12.44 8.40
C ILE A 54 -16.30 -13.16 7.71
N GLU A 55 -16.55 -13.60 6.47
CA GLU A 55 -15.52 -14.12 5.59
C GLU A 55 -15.36 -13.22 4.38
N ASN A 56 -14.18 -12.65 4.23
CA ASN A 56 -13.87 -11.76 3.13
C ASN A 56 -13.30 -12.53 1.92
N PRO A 57 -14.00 -12.55 0.78
CA PRO A 57 -13.53 -13.22 -0.43
C PRO A 57 -12.43 -12.44 -1.18
N GLY A 58 -12.01 -11.28 -0.67
CA GLY A 58 -11.08 -10.38 -1.36
C GLY A 58 -11.68 -9.04 -1.78
N MET A 59 -12.71 -8.57 -1.07
CA MET A 59 -13.27 -7.24 -1.25
C MET A 59 -12.61 -6.26 -0.28
N ALA A 60 -12.15 -5.11 -0.80
CA ALA A 60 -11.69 -3.99 0.01
C ALA A 60 -12.58 -2.78 -0.29
N PHE A 61 -13.17 -2.16 0.73
CA PHE A 61 -14.07 -1.02 0.59
C PHE A 61 -15.27 -1.25 -0.38
N GLY A 62 -15.71 -2.50 -0.52
CA GLY A 62 -16.78 -2.88 -1.46
C GLY A 62 -16.34 -3.01 -2.92
N LEU A 63 -15.05 -2.85 -3.22
CA LEU A 63 -14.47 -3.12 -4.53
C LEU A 63 -13.94 -4.56 -4.59
N GLN A 64 -14.39 -5.31 -5.59
CA GLN A 64 -13.87 -6.63 -5.88
C GLN A 64 -12.65 -6.51 -6.80
N ILE A 65 -11.46 -6.73 -6.25
CA ILE A 65 -10.22 -6.70 -7.01
C ILE A 65 -9.96 -8.11 -7.55
N GLY A 66 -10.22 -8.34 -8.84
CA GLY A 66 -9.92 -9.61 -9.49
C GLY A 66 -10.62 -10.85 -8.90
N GLY A 67 -10.17 -12.04 -9.33
CA GLY A 67 -10.66 -13.32 -8.82
C GLY A 67 -9.91 -13.80 -7.58
N LYS A 68 -10.52 -14.70 -6.79
CA LYS A 68 -9.90 -15.30 -5.58
C LYS A 68 -8.51 -15.88 -5.85
N LEU A 69 -8.35 -16.61 -6.95
CA LEU A 69 -7.07 -17.19 -7.34
C LEU A 69 -6.02 -16.10 -7.61
N PHE A 70 -6.39 -15.02 -8.30
CA PHE A 70 -5.50 -13.89 -8.54
C PHE A 70 -5.02 -13.27 -7.22
N LEU A 71 -5.94 -13.05 -6.27
CA LEU A 71 -5.57 -12.51 -4.95
C LEU A 71 -4.65 -13.44 -4.16
N SER A 72 -4.91 -14.74 -4.18
CA SER A 72 -4.05 -15.74 -3.55
C SER A 72 -2.65 -15.72 -4.16
N LEU A 73 -2.54 -15.77 -5.49
CA LEU A 73 -1.24 -15.73 -6.18
C LEU A 73 -0.50 -14.41 -5.97
N PHE A 74 -1.22 -13.28 -6.02
CA PHE A 74 -0.66 -11.98 -5.73
C PHE A 74 -0.13 -11.89 -4.30
N THR A 75 -0.88 -12.41 -3.32
CA THR A 75 -0.45 -12.44 -1.91
C THR A 75 0.81 -13.30 -1.75
N ILE A 76 0.89 -14.46 -2.41
CA ILE A 76 2.09 -15.31 -2.40
C ILE A 76 3.28 -14.53 -2.96
N PHE A 77 3.12 -13.94 -4.14
CA PHE A 77 4.16 -13.17 -4.79
C PHE A 77 4.64 -11.99 -3.92
N ALA A 78 3.71 -11.19 -3.39
CA ALA A 78 4.03 -10.07 -2.49
C ALA A 78 4.74 -10.55 -1.21
N THR A 79 4.32 -11.68 -0.63
CA THR A 79 4.96 -12.27 0.56
C THR A 79 6.38 -12.73 0.26
N LEU A 80 6.63 -13.35 -0.91
CA LEU A 80 7.97 -13.75 -1.34
C LEU A 80 8.88 -12.53 -1.56
N LEU A 81 8.37 -11.47 -2.20
CA LEU A 81 9.10 -10.21 -2.34
C LEU A 81 9.45 -9.61 -0.97
N LEU A 82 8.52 -9.65 -0.02
CA LEU A 82 8.74 -9.11 1.32
C LEU A 82 9.78 -9.91 2.11
N ILE A 83 9.78 -11.24 1.98
CA ILE A 83 10.84 -12.10 2.55
C ILE A 83 12.20 -11.74 1.93
N GLY A 84 12.27 -11.62 0.61
CA GLY A 84 13.49 -11.20 -0.10
C GLY A 84 13.98 -9.82 0.35
N PHE A 85 13.06 -8.87 0.50
CA PHE A 85 13.36 -7.52 0.95
C PHE A 85 13.83 -7.48 2.41
N LEU A 86 13.19 -8.25 3.30
CA LEU A 86 13.64 -8.39 4.69
C LEU A 86 15.02 -9.07 4.78
N TYR A 87 15.29 -10.06 3.93
CA TYR A 87 16.60 -10.72 3.87
C TYR A 87 17.70 -9.78 3.37
N LYS A 88 17.40 -8.97 2.34
CA LYS A 88 18.32 -7.94 1.83
C LYS A 88 18.64 -6.91 2.92
N ASN A 89 17.62 -6.42 3.62
CA ASN A 89 17.72 -5.38 4.65
C ASN A 89 17.92 -5.96 6.07
N ARG A 90 18.49 -7.16 6.19
CA ARG A 90 18.64 -7.84 7.50
C ARG A 90 19.61 -7.14 8.46
N ASN A 91 20.51 -6.32 7.91
CA ASN A 91 21.50 -5.55 8.64
C ASN A 91 21.05 -4.10 8.91
N GLU A 92 19.91 -3.68 8.36
CA GLU A 92 19.38 -2.34 8.55
C GLU A 92 18.91 -2.08 9.98
N GLY A 93 18.60 -0.80 10.23
CA GLY A 93 18.05 -0.31 11.49
C GLY A 93 16.88 -1.17 12.01
N LEU A 94 16.81 -1.33 13.33
CA LEU A 94 15.80 -2.16 13.99
C LEU A 94 14.37 -1.77 13.57
N LEU A 95 14.12 -0.47 13.38
CA LEU A 95 12.81 0.05 12.99
C LEU A 95 12.32 -0.53 11.65
N LEU A 96 13.14 -0.49 10.60
CA LEU A 96 12.79 -1.04 9.29
C LEU A 96 12.54 -2.55 9.40
N ARG A 97 13.45 -3.28 10.06
CA ARG A 97 13.31 -4.74 10.19
C ARG A 97 12.08 -5.14 10.98
N LEU A 98 11.70 -4.40 12.03
CA LEU A 98 10.48 -4.62 12.79
C LEU A 98 9.25 -4.35 11.91
N ALA A 99 9.22 -3.23 11.21
CA ALA A 99 8.13 -2.87 10.33
C ALA A 99 7.89 -3.95 9.25
N LEU A 100 8.97 -4.40 8.59
CA LEU A 100 8.91 -5.50 7.62
C LEU A 100 8.46 -6.81 8.25
N SER A 101 8.90 -7.13 9.48
CA SER A 101 8.46 -8.34 10.19
C SER A 101 6.96 -8.32 10.54
N PHE A 102 6.39 -7.14 10.80
CA PHE A 102 4.97 -6.96 11.09
C PHE A 102 4.11 -7.12 9.85
N ILE A 103 4.51 -6.46 8.75
CA ILE A 103 3.86 -6.62 7.44
C ILE A 103 3.92 -8.09 7.01
N LEU A 104 5.07 -8.74 7.22
CA LEU A 104 5.25 -10.16 6.86
C LEU A 104 4.34 -11.07 7.68
N GLY A 105 4.23 -10.82 8.99
CA GLY A 105 3.35 -11.59 9.87
C GLY A 105 1.89 -11.50 9.43
N GLY A 106 1.40 -10.29 9.17
CA GLY A 106 0.03 -10.11 8.69
C GLY A 106 -0.21 -10.66 7.29
N ALA A 107 0.75 -10.48 6.37
CA ALA A 107 0.67 -11.06 5.02
C ALA A 107 0.56 -12.59 5.07
N ILE A 108 1.39 -13.25 5.88
CA ILE A 108 1.35 -14.71 6.06
C ILE A 108 0.03 -15.14 6.73
N GLY A 109 -0.44 -14.43 7.76
CA GLY A 109 -1.71 -14.75 8.43
C GLY A 109 -2.90 -14.78 7.46
N ASN A 110 -3.06 -13.74 6.64
CA ASN A 110 -4.11 -13.71 5.61
C ASN A 110 -3.86 -14.68 4.45
N LEU A 111 -2.61 -15.01 4.15
CA LEU A 111 -2.26 -16.00 3.13
C LEU A 111 -2.69 -17.42 3.54
N ILE A 112 -2.54 -17.79 4.82
CA ILE A 112 -2.95 -19.09 5.34
C ILE A 112 -4.44 -19.33 5.08
N ASP A 113 -5.28 -18.34 5.39
CA ASP A 113 -6.73 -18.44 5.16
C ASP A 113 -7.04 -18.68 3.68
N ARG A 114 -6.45 -17.86 2.80
CA ARG A 114 -6.67 -17.91 1.35
C ARG A 114 -6.24 -19.25 0.73
N ILE A 115 -5.13 -19.82 1.19
CA ILE A 115 -4.64 -21.11 0.69
C ILE A 115 -5.46 -22.26 1.26
N PHE A 116 -5.65 -22.31 2.58
CA PHE A 116 -6.02 -23.54 3.27
C PHE A 116 -7.47 -23.57 3.76
N TYR A 117 -8.10 -22.45 4.13
CA TYR A 117 -9.40 -22.50 4.81
C TYR A 117 -10.51 -23.04 3.90
N GLY A 118 -10.42 -22.81 2.58
CA GLY A 118 -11.34 -23.44 1.62
C GLY A 118 -11.39 -24.95 1.81
N LYS A 119 -10.21 -25.57 1.90
CA LYS A 119 -10.05 -27.02 1.98
C LYS A 119 -10.30 -27.55 3.39
N ILE A 120 -9.84 -26.85 4.43
CA ILE A 120 -9.99 -27.27 5.84
C ILE A 120 -11.48 -27.33 6.23
N TYR A 121 -12.28 -26.36 5.78
CA TYR A 121 -13.70 -26.26 6.09
C TYR A 121 -14.60 -26.76 4.97
N ASP A 122 -14.04 -27.48 3.99
CA ASP A 122 -14.72 -28.17 2.89
C ASP A 122 -15.72 -27.33 2.08
N TYR A 123 -15.38 -26.06 1.80
CA TYR A 123 -16.22 -25.18 0.98
C TYR A 123 -15.55 -24.75 -0.34
N ALA A 124 -14.24 -24.95 -0.49
CA ALA A 124 -13.52 -24.60 -1.71
C ALA A 124 -12.20 -25.38 -1.87
N PRO A 125 -11.64 -25.47 -3.08
CA PRO A 125 -10.28 -25.97 -3.30
C PRO A 125 -9.20 -25.12 -2.63
N ILE A 126 -7.97 -25.63 -2.61
CA ILE A 126 -6.78 -24.87 -2.18
C ILE A 126 -6.66 -23.59 -3.02
N PHE A 127 -6.23 -22.48 -2.42
CA PHE A 127 -6.14 -21.12 -3.01
C PHE A 127 -7.47 -20.37 -3.20
N TYR A 128 -8.61 -20.98 -2.84
CA TYR A 128 -9.94 -20.35 -2.94
C TYR A 128 -10.59 -20.08 -1.57
N GLY A 129 -9.80 -20.12 -0.51
CA GLY A 129 -10.23 -19.76 0.83
C GLY A 129 -10.59 -18.27 0.94
N LYS A 130 -11.44 -17.96 1.91
CA LYS A 130 -11.81 -16.60 2.31
C LYS A 130 -11.12 -16.27 3.63
N VAL A 131 -10.74 -15.00 3.78
CA VAL A 131 -10.10 -14.48 5.00
C VAL A 131 -11.15 -14.32 6.10
N VAL A 132 -10.83 -14.73 7.32
CA VAL A 132 -11.74 -14.54 8.47
C VAL A 132 -11.54 -13.16 9.07
N ASP A 133 -12.58 -12.34 9.03
CA ASP A 133 -12.61 -11.00 9.60
C ASP A 133 -13.59 -10.95 10.76
N PHE A 134 -13.24 -10.19 11.80
CA PHE A 134 -14.03 -10.21 13.04
C PHE A 134 -14.01 -8.95 13.90
N LEU A 135 -13.01 -8.07 13.74
CA LEU A 135 -12.94 -6.81 14.47
C LEU A 135 -13.88 -5.79 13.83
N HIS A 136 -14.99 -5.48 14.51
CA HIS A 136 -16.04 -4.61 14.00
C HIS A 136 -16.19 -3.38 14.88
N PHE A 137 -15.96 -2.21 14.28
CA PHE A 137 -16.08 -0.91 14.95
C PHE A 137 -17.15 -0.06 14.26
N ASP A 138 -18.17 0.32 15.03
CA ASP A 138 -19.19 1.28 14.62
C ASP A 138 -18.81 2.68 15.10
N PHE A 139 -19.11 3.68 14.29
CA PHE A 139 -18.93 5.08 14.65
C PHE A 139 -20.28 5.81 14.66
N PRO A 140 -20.43 6.86 15.49
CA PRO A 140 -21.58 7.74 15.39
C PRO A 140 -21.61 8.39 14.00
N ASN A 141 -22.80 8.45 13.40
CA ASN A 141 -23.12 8.90 12.04
C ASN A 141 -22.06 9.83 11.41
N PHE A 142 -21.28 9.30 10.48
CA PHE A 142 -20.29 10.08 9.72
C PHE A 142 -20.68 10.09 8.24
N THR A 143 -20.95 11.26 7.67
CA THR A 143 -21.31 11.38 6.24
C THR A 143 -20.08 11.81 5.44
N ILE A 144 -19.63 10.98 4.50
CA ILE A 144 -18.54 11.34 3.56
C ILE A 144 -19.10 11.24 2.13
N PHE A 145 -18.92 12.30 1.33
CA PHE A 145 -19.42 12.38 -0.06
C PHE A 145 -20.92 12.07 -0.19
N GLY A 146 -21.73 12.48 0.79
CA GLY A 146 -23.18 12.22 0.81
C GLY A 146 -23.58 10.79 1.20
N LYS A 147 -22.63 9.91 1.53
CA LYS A 147 -22.89 8.55 2.02
C LYS A 147 -22.68 8.49 3.54
N ASN A 148 -23.70 8.01 4.25
CA ASN A 148 -23.58 7.74 5.68
C ASN A 148 -22.76 6.46 5.88
N ILE A 149 -21.64 6.60 6.57
CA ILE A 149 -20.77 5.52 7.01
C ILE A 149 -21.04 5.34 8.49
N TYR A 150 -21.56 4.16 8.82
CA TYR A 150 -21.91 3.79 10.19
C TYR A 150 -20.85 2.88 10.83
N SER A 151 -20.03 2.24 10.01
CA SER A 151 -19.06 1.22 10.47
C SER A 151 -17.78 1.29 9.64
N TRP A 152 -16.64 1.06 10.31
CA TRP A 152 -15.40 0.73 9.61
C TRP A 152 -15.53 -0.65 8.96
N PRO A 153 -14.87 -0.92 7.82
CA PRO A 153 -14.77 -2.28 7.30
C PRO A 153 -14.29 -3.25 8.38
N ILE A 154 -14.91 -4.43 8.49
CA ILE A 154 -14.49 -5.43 9.47
C ILE A 154 -13.14 -6.01 9.04
N PHE A 155 -12.20 -6.14 9.98
CA PHE A 155 -10.84 -6.60 9.72
C PHE A 155 -10.38 -7.64 10.75
N ASN A 156 -9.13 -8.09 10.67
CA ASN A 156 -8.54 -9.04 11.60
C ASN A 156 -7.18 -8.59 12.15
N ILE A 157 -6.55 -9.43 12.97
CA ILE A 157 -5.27 -9.12 13.61
C ILE A 157 -4.14 -9.01 12.57
N ALA A 158 -4.13 -9.81 11.51
CA ALA A 158 -3.19 -9.65 10.42
C ALA A 158 -3.25 -8.24 9.79
N ASP A 159 -4.45 -7.70 9.54
CA ASP A 159 -4.62 -6.36 8.95
C ASP A 159 -4.12 -5.24 9.88
N VAL A 160 -4.28 -5.41 11.20
CA VAL A 160 -3.74 -4.50 12.22
C VAL A 160 -2.21 -4.43 12.09
N PHE A 161 -1.54 -5.57 12.04
CA PHE A 161 -0.07 -5.61 11.96
C PHE A 161 0.48 -5.16 10.61
N VAL A 162 -0.22 -5.43 9.50
CA VAL A 162 0.14 -4.83 8.19
C VAL A 162 0.06 -3.30 8.29
N THR A 163 -1.02 -2.77 8.86
CA THR A 163 -1.24 -1.33 9.00
C THR A 163 -0.19 -0.68 9.91
N ILE A 164 0.10 -1.27 11.07
CA ILE A 164 1.14 -0.78 11.99
C ILE A 164 2.51 -0.80 11.31
N GLY A 165 2.88 -1.90 10.65
CA GLY A 165 4.15 -2.00 9.95
C GLY A 165 4.28 -0.96 8.82
N PHE A 166 3.21 -0.74 8.06
CA PHE A 166 3.17 0.32 7.05
C PHE A 166 3.36 1.72 7.68
N LEU A 167 2.65 2.03 8.76
CA LEU A 167 2.79 3.30 9.48
C LEU A 167 4.19 3.49 10.08
N MET A 168 4.84 2.42 10.55
CA MET A 168 6.22 2.47 11.04
C MET A 168 7.20 2.87 9.92
N ILE A 169 7.01 2.37 8.70
CA ILE A 169 7.82 2.80 7.54
C ILE A 169 7.52 4.25 7.18
N LEU A 170 6.24 4.64 7.15
CA LEU A 170 5.83 5.98 6.75
C LEU A 170 6.34 7.06 7.72
N ILE A 171 6.14 6.86 9.02
CA ILE A 171 6.61 7.78 10.07
C ILE A 171 8.12 7.70 10.23
N GLY A 172 8.69 6.50 10.10
CA GLY A 172 10.12 6.25 10.20
C GLY A 172 10.91 6.65 8.97
N TYR A 173 10.27 7.10 7.88
CA TYR A 173 10.88 7.28 6.56
C TYR A 173 12.20 8.05 6.64
N LYS A 174 12.18 9.28 7.18
CA LYS A 174 13.40 10.10 7.32
C LYS A 174 14.50 9.37 8.09
N ARG A 175 14.18 8.79 9.25
CA ARG A 175 15.17 8.10 10.09
C ARG A 175 15.74 6.85 9.42
N ILE A 176 14.92 6.13 8.65
CA ILE A 176 15.34 4.91 7.94
C ILE A 176 16.31 5.29 6.82
N PHE A 177 15.99 6.31 6.02
CA PHE A 177 16.76 6.66 4.83
C PHE A 177 17.95 7.60 5.12
N ASP A 178 17.88 8.48 6.11
CA ASP A 178 19.03 9.31 6.54
C ASP A 178 20.16 8.46 7.16
N THR A 179 19.80 7.30 7.75
CA THR A 179 20.79 6.37 8.32
C THR A 179 21.61 5.68 7.22
N GLU A 180 21.02 5.42 6.04
CA GLU A 180 21.75 4.81 4.93
C GLU A 180 22.79 5.76 4.33
N GLU A 181 22.44 7.04 4.12
CA GLU A 181 23.39 8.05 3.62
C GLU A 181 24.56 8.24 4.58
N LYS A 182 24.30 8.29 5.89
CA LYS A 182 25.35 8.47 6.89
C LYS A 182 26.30 7.29 6.96
N ASN A 183 25.77 6.06 6.94
CA ASN A 183 26.60 4.85 6.95
C ASN A 183 27.49 4.74 5.70
N GLN A 184 26.98 5.13 4.52
CA GLN A 184 27.80 5.15 3.29
C GLN A 184 28.91 6.20 3.36
N THR A 185 28.61 7.38 3.91
CA THR A 185 29.59 8.47 4.07
C THR A 185 30.68 8.09 5.07
N ASP A 186 30.32 7.47 6.19
CA ASP A 186 31.26 7.00 7.22
C ASP A 186 32.15 5.85 6.68
N LEU A 187 31.62 4.98 5.82
CA LEU A 187 32.40 3.93 5.14
C LEU A 187 33.39 4.53 4.14
N MET A 188 32.97 5.50 3.31
CA MET A 188 33.85 6.16 2.35
C MET A 188 34.95 6.97 3.04
N THR A 189 34.62 7.71 4.10
CA THR A 189 35.62 8.46 4.88
C THR A 189 36.55 7.51 5.65
N GLY A 190 36.04 6.41 6.19
CA GLY A 190 36.86 5.36 6.81
C GLY A 190 37.86 4.72 5.84
N GLU A 191 37.43 4.35 4.63
CA GLU A 191 38.33 3.80 3.59
C GLU A 191 39.39 4.81 3.13
N VAL A 192 39.01 6.09 2.96
CA VAL A 192 39.95 7.16 2.61
C VAL A 192 40.99 7.39 3.70
N LEU A 193 40.59 7.36 4.99
CA LEU A 193 41.53 7.48 6.10
C LEU A 193 42.45 6.25 6.24
N VAL A 194 41.96 5.05 5.93
CA VAL A 194 42.77 3.82 5.94
C VAL A 194 43.76 3.77 4.79
N GLN A 195 43.40 4.27 3.60
CA GLN A 195 44.33 4.45 2.48
C GLN A 195 45.26 5.66 2.66
N GLY A 196 44.89 6.62 3.51
CA GLY A 196 45.66 7.84 3.80
C GLY A 196 46.92 7.62 4.65
N ASN A 197 47.12 6.43 5.23
CA ASN A 197 48.36 6.13 5.98
C ASN A 197 49.58 5.85 5.08
N ASP A 198 49.41 5.76 3.75
CA ASP A 198 50.49 5.72 2.75
C ASP A 198 50.36 6.80 1.66
N MET A 199 49.60 7.88 1.91
CA MET A 199 49.54 9.03 1.01
C MET A 199 49.92 10.33 1.73
N THR A 200 51.10 10.84 1.38
CA THR A 200 51.46 12.24 1.61
C THR A 200 50.51 13.14 0.83
N PHE A 201 49.62 13.83 1.52
CA PHE A 201 48.83 14.90 0.92
C PHE A 201 49.72 16.13 0.67
N PRO A 202 49.59 16.81 -0.48
CA PRO A 202 50.26 18.07 -0.70
C PRO A 202 49.67 19.11 0.26
N GLU A 203 50.55 19.74 1.01
CA GLU A 203 50.27 20.85 1.91
C GLU A 203 49.74 22.05 1.10
N ASN A 204 48.45 22.36 1.23
CA ASN A 204 47.96 23.74 1.25
C ASN A 204 46.47 23.85 1.62
N SER A 205 46.24 24.63 2.69
CA SER A 205 45.07 25.48 2.99
C SER A 205 43.67 24.82 2.93
N ILE A 206 42.89 24.79 4.01
CA ILE A 206 42.21 25.97 4.57
C ILE A 206 41.90 25.72 6.05
N GLN A 207 42.40 26.59 6.92
CA GLN A 207 41.79 26.88 8.21
C GLN A 207 40.51 27.67 7.95
N ASN A 208 39.36 27.26 8.49
CA ASN A 208 38.68 28.14 9.44
C ASN A 208 37.51 27.50 10.21
N SER A 209 37.45 27.97 11.45
CA SER A 209 36.39 27.84 12.43
C SER A 209 35.18 28.72 12.05
N GLY A 210 33.99 28.37 12.54
CA GLY A 210 32.95 29.36 12.88
C GLY A 210 31.86 29.67 11.85
N ASN A 211 30.73 28.96 11.97
CA ASN A 211 29.34 29.44 12.03
C ASN A 211 28.81 30.60 11.14
N THR A 212 27.61 30.32 10.60
CA THR A 212 26.44 31.20 10.30
C THR A 212 26.26 31.77 8.89
N LEU A 213 25.03 31.61 8.38
CA LEU A 213 24.34 32.30 7.27
C LEU A 213 24.66 31.76 5.86
N LEU A 214 23.89 30.77 5.39
CA LEU A 214 22.65 30.93 4.60
C LEU A 214 22.82 31.82 3.37
N LYS A 215 22.53 31.22 2.20
CA LYS A 215 21.92 31.84 1.01
C LYS A 215 22.82 32.94 0.43
N ASP A 216 23.58 32.71 -0.64
CA ASP A 216 23.10 33.23 -1.93
C ASP A 216 23.87 32.67 -3.15
N GLU A 217 24.82 31.74 -3.01
CA GLU A 217 25.75 31.41 -4.12
C GLU A 217 25.41 30.19 -4.98
N TYR A 218 24.27 29.52 -4.78
CA TYR A 218 23.81 28.46 -5.71
C TYR A 218 22.96 28.99 -6.88
N LYS A 219 22.77 30.31 -7.00
CA LYS A 219 21.93 30.93 -8.03
C LYS A 219 22.67 31.42 -9.28
N ASN A 220 23.99 31.29 -9.35
CA ASN A 220 24.80 31.83 -10.46
C ASN A 220 25.42 30.79 -11.42
N SER A 221 25.00 29.52 -11.39
CA SER A 221 25.56 28.49 -12.29
C SER A 221 24.79 28.29 -13.61
N LEU A 222 23.96 29.24 -14.05
CA LEU A 222 23.26 29.18 -15.34
C LEU A 222 23.26 30.54 -16.05
N THR A 223 24.42 31.01 -16.51
CA THR A 223 24.53 31.95 -17.64
C THR A 223 26.00 32.05 -18.07
N GLU A 224 26.21 32.30 -19.36
CA GLU A 224 27.49 32.51 -20.07
C GLU A 224 28.14 31.27 -20.71
N GLN A 225 27.53 30.82 -21.82
CA GLN A 225 28.29 30.41 -23.00
C GLN A 225 27.83 31.27 -24.18
N GLU A 226 28.63 32.28 -24.54
CA GLU A 226 28.58 32.94 -25.85
C GLU A 226 29.86 32.60 -26.64
N PHE A 227 29.69 32.17 -27.89
CA PHE A 227 30.70 32.15 -28.94
C PHE A 227 30.04 32.63 -30.26
N PRO A 228 30.82 33.15 -31.23
CA PRO A 228 30.59 34.44 -31.87
C PRO A 228 29.84 34.36 -33.21
N VAL A 229 29.32 35.53 -33.63
CA VAL A 229 28.71 35.77 -34.94
C VAL A 229 29.79 36.09 -35.99
N GLN A 230 29.69 35.46 -37.17
CA GLN A 230 30.16 36.03 -38.44
C GLN A 230 29.03 35.98 -39.48
N GLU A 231 28.82 37.11 -40.14
CA GLU A 231 27.95 37.41 -41.30
C GLU A 231 28.28 36.49 -42.50
N GLU A 232 27.44 36.22 -43.51
CA GLU A 232 26.74 37.18 -44.38
C GLU A 232 25.75 36.44 -45.32
N THR A 233 24.60 37.07 -45.58
CA THR A 233 23.74 37.04 -46.80
C THR A 233 23.36 35.73 -47.52
N ASP A 234 22.06 35.43 -47.64
CA ASP A 234 21.33 35.74 -48.90
C ASP A 234 19.78 35.62 -48.77
N LYS A 235 19.11 36.67 -49.24
CA LYS A 235 17.78 36.76 -49.89
C LYS A 235 16.50 36.14 -49.29
N ASN A 236 15.61 37.10 -48.97
CA ASN A 236 14.25 37.28 -49.51
C ASN A 236 13.01 37.00 -48.62
N LEU A 237 12.38 38.15 -48.32
CA LEU A 237 10.95 38.49 -48.25
C LEU A 237 10.16 38.30 -46.94
N ASN A 238 9.70 39.48 -46.46
CA ASN A 238 8.73 39.78 -45.40
C ASN A 238 7.28 39.53 -45.89
N PRO A 239 6.20 39.68 -45.08
CA PRO A 239 5.19 38.65 -44.88
C PRO A 239 3.79 39.13 -45.31
N ALA A 240 2.80 38.24 -45.32
CA ALA A 240 1.40 38.59 -44.98
C ALA A 240 0.49 37.37 -45.16
N LYS A 241 -0.39 37.17 -44.15
CA LYS A 241 -1.60 36.32 -44.17
C LYS A 241 -1.25 34.81 -44.20
N GLU A 242 -1.92 33.96 -43.45
CA GLU A 242 -3.35 33.73 -43.56
C GLU A 242 -3.87 32.91 -42.37
N LYS A 243 -5.14 33.15 -42.08
CA LYS A 243 -5.92 32.55 -41.00
C LYS A 243 -6.19 31.07 -41.27
N ALA A 244 -6.46 30.37 -40.17
CA ALA A 244 -7.06 29.06 -40.13
C ALA A 244 -8.34 28.96 -40.98
N ASP A 245 -8.37 27.95 -41.85
CA ASP A 245 -9.60 27.38 -42.40
C ASP A 245 -9.82 26.00 -41.78
N ILE A 246 -10.88 25.91 -40.99
CA ILE A 246 -11.60 24.67 -40.65
C ILE A 246 -12.81 24.66 -41.58
N ILE A 247 -12.81 23.74 -42.53
CA ILE A 247 -13.93 23.33 -43.39
C ILE A 247 -14.15 21.84 -43.08
N ASP A 248 -15.33 21.26 -43.00
CA ASP A 248 -16.74 21.65 -42.89
C ASP A 248 -17.50 20.29 -42.83
N LEU A 249 -18.83 20.37 -42.67
CA LEU A 249 -19.88 19.36 -42.86
C LEU A 249 -20.35 18.70 -41.55
N LYS A 250 -21.44 19.17 -40.89
CA LYS A 250 -22.88 19.17 -41.29
C LYS A 250 -23.34 17.79 -41.76
N ASN A 251 -24.53 17.27 -41.47
CA ASN A 251 -25.71 17.59 -40.67
C ASN A 251 -26.50 16.26 -40.75
N ASP A 252 -27.17 15.81 -39.69
CA ASP A 252 -28.49 15.21 -39.89
C ASP A 252 -29.35 15.33 -38.64
N ASP A 253 -30.60 15.67 -38.92
CA ASP A 253 -31.63 16.12 -38.01
C ASP A 253 -32.42 14.94 -37.40
N SER A 254 -33.23 15.29 -36.41
CA SER A 254 -34.44 14.59 -35.91
C SER A 254 -34.26 13.42 -34.93
N VAL A 255 -34.65 13.64 -33.66
CA VAL A 255 -35.71 12.87 -32.99
C VAL A 255 -36.37 13.77 -31.93
N GLU A 256 -37.69 13.94 -32.06
CA GLU A 256 -38.59 14.67 -31.17
C GLU A 256 -38.74 14.05 -29.78
N ILE A 257 -39.03 14.93 -28.81
CA ILE A 257 -39.54 14.63 -27.48
C ILE A 257 -41.06 14.47 -27.57
N ASN A 258 -41.65 13.44 -26.96
CA ASN A 258 -43.07 13.45 -26.58
C ASN A 258 -43.24 12.87 -25.16
N ILE A 259 -43.98 13.63 -24.35
CA ILE A 259 -44.43 13.35 -22.99
C ILE A 259 -45.97 13.24 -23.03
N GLU A 260 -46.55 12.39 -22.15
CA GLU A 260 -47.98 12.29 -21.76
C GLU A 260 -48.94 11.62 -22.79
N ASP A 261 -49.94 10.79 -22.46
CA ASP A 261 -50.56 10.45 -21.17
C ASP A 261 -51.51 9.22 -21.27
N SER A 262 -51.81 8.64 -20.10
CA SER A 262 -53.10 8.01 -19.70
C SER A 262 -53.41 6.49 -19.87
N LYS A 263 -53.76 5.90 -18.70
CA LYS A 263 -54.86 4.91 -18.40
C LYS A 263 -54.66 3.46 -18.92
N THR A 264 -54.87 2.35 -18.18
CA THR A 264 -55.78 2.01 -17.06
C THR A 264 -55.36 0.65 -16.42
N ASN A 265 -55.97 0.38 -15.27
CA ASN A 265 -55.75 -0.62 -14.20
C ASN A 265 -56.16 -2.11 -14.56
N PRO A 266 -56.40 -3.06 -13.62
CA PRO A 266 -55.79 -4.41 -13.58
C PRO A 266 -56.80 -5.58 -13.73
N GLY A 267 -56.35 -6.84 -13.63
CA GLY A 267 -57.22 -8.03 -13.46
C GLY A 267 -56.61 -9.28 -14.14
N ASN A 268 -56.16 -10.34 -13.46
CA ASN A 268 -56.86 -11.30 -12.59
C ASN A 268 -57.72 -12.31 -13.39
N SER A 269 -57.09 -13.42 -13.80
CA SER A 269 -57.63 -14.81 -13.86
C SER A 269 -56.62 -15.72 -14.55
#